data_AF-A0A4P7LC81-F1
#
_entry.id   AF-A0A4P7LC81-F1
#
_cell.length_a   1.000
_cell.length_b   1.000
_cell.length_c   1.000
_cell.angle_alpha   90.00
_cell.angle_beta   90.00
_cell.angle_gamma   90.00
#
_symmetry.space_group_name_H-M   'P 1'
#
loop_
_entity.id
_entity.type
_entity.pdbx_description
1 polymer ?
#
loop_
_entity_poly.entity_id
_entity_poly.type
_entity_poly.pdbx_seq_one_letter_code
_entity_poly.pdbx_strand_id
1 'polypeptide(L)' 'MQSRIIRVLPAEHGWTLEFSGLDIKPQRFPTMEAAIAAGWNVARRHQAELHIHRLDGDVHLRSPFGDKQQKPEQ' A
#
# COMPACT_ATOMS: atom_id res chain seq x y z
N MET A 1 13.74 -7.53 12.35
CA MET A 1 12.36 -7.93 11.99
C MET A 1 12.06 -7.27 10.66
N GLN A 2 11.77 -8.03 9.60
CA GLN A 2 11.53 -7.46 8.27
C GLN A 2 10.10 -6.90 8.21
N SER A 3 9.97 -5.58 8.17
CA SER A 3 8.68 -4.90 8.01
C SER A 3 8.16 -5.19 6.60
N ARG A 4 7.07 -5.96 6.52
CA ARG A 4 6.40 -6.25 5.24
C ARG A 4 5.46 -5.10 4.96
N ILE A 5 5.75 -4.33 3.92
CA ILE A 5 5.01 -3.12 3.59
C ILE A 5 4.61 -3.21 2.11
N ILE A 6 3.40 -2.82 1.81
CA ILE A 6 2.83 -2.77 0.47
C ILE A 6 2.53 -1.32 0.18
N ARG A 7 3.08 -0.77 -0.89
CA ARG A 7 2.89 0.64 -1.26
C ARG A 7 2.15 0.70 -2.57
N VAL A 8 1.07 1.46 -2.59
CA VAL A 8 0.27 1.73 -3.78
C VAL A 8 0.62 3.14 -4.23
N LEU A 9 1.30 3.24 -5.36
CA LEU A 9 1.78 4.48 -5.95
C LEU A 9 1.00 4.78 -7.24
N PRO A 10 0.67 6.04 -7.51
CA PRO A 10 0.18 6.43 -8.83
C PRO A 10 1.35 6.33 -9.83
N ALA A 11 1.10 5.77 -11.00
CA ALA A 11 2.08 5.67 -12.08
C ALA A 11 1.59 6.46 -13.31
N GLU A 12 2.49 6.74 -14.26
CA GLU A 12 2.15 7.45 -15.51
C GLU A 12 0.94 6.83 -16.23
N HIS A 13 0.79 5.51 -16.14
CA HIS A 13 -0.40 4.79 -16.59
C HIS A 13 -0.92 3.88 -15.47
N GLY A 14 -1.81 4.42 -14.64
CA GLY A 14 -2.53 3.66 -13.61
C GLY A 14 -1.83 3.68 -12.25
N TRP A 15 -1.71 2.50 -11.63
CA TRP A 15 -1.30 2.34 -10.24
C TRP A 15 -0.30 1.21 -10.10
N THR A 16 0.74 1.41 -9.31
CA THR A 16 1.77 0.40 -9.04
C THR A 16 1.73 -0.01 -7.58
N LEU A 17 1.70 -1.31 -7.34
CA LEU A 17 1.93 -1.93 -6.05
C LEU A 17 3.39 -2.30 -5.94
N GLU A 18 4.08 -1.69 -5.00
CA GLU A 18 5.39 -2.12 -4.56
C GLU A 18 5.29 -2.92 -3.26
N PHE A 19 6.19 -3.89 -3.11
CA PHE A 19 6.26 -4.72 -1.92
C PHE A 19 7.66 -4.56 -1.32
N SER A 20 7.74 -4.01 -0.11
CA SER A 20 8.96 -3.90 0.67
C SER A 20 9.00 -5.01 1.72
N GLY A 21 10.12 -5.74 1.79
CA GLY A 21 10.26 -6.86 2.73
C GLY A 21 9.52 -8.14 2.31
N LEU A 22 9.02 -8.20 1.07
CA LEU A 22 8.44 -9.38 0.44
C LEU A 22 9.16 -9.61 -0.89
N ASP A 23 9.53 -10.86 -1.19
CA ASP A 23 10.09 -11.25 -2.49
C ASP A 23 8.97 -11.39 -3.54
N ILE A 24 8.15 -10.36 -3.66
CA ILE A 24 7.00 -10.29 -4.58
C ILE A 24 7.30 -9.18 -5.57
N LYS A 25 7.16 -9.48 -6.86
CA LYS A 25 7.35 -8.48 -7.92
C LYS A 25 6.30 -7.38 -7.80
N PRO A 26 6.68 -6.11 -8.04
CA PRO A 26 5.72 -5.02 -8.08
C PRO A 26 4.67 -5.26 -9.16
N GLN A 27 3.41 -4.97 -8.85
CA GLN A 27 2.27 -5.22 -9.74
C GLN A 27 1.67 -3.92 -10.22
N ARG A 28 1.40 -3.81 -11.51
CA ARG A 28 0.72 -2.63 -12.07
C ARG A 28 -0.73 -2.95 -12.34
N PHE A 29 -1.58 -2.00 -11.98
CA PHE A 29 -3.01 -2.06 -12.17
C PHE A 29 -3.47 -0.83 -12.95
N PRO A 30 -4.43 -0.98 -13.86
CA PRO A 30 -4.98 0.15 -14.61
C PRO A 30 -5.79 1.09 -13.72
N THR A 31 -6.36 0.60 -12.61
CA THR A 31 -7.23 1.36 -11.72
C THR A 31 -6.76 1.32 -10.27
N MET A 32 -7.07 2.39 -9.54
CA MET A 32 -6.76 2.52 -8.12
C MET A 32 -7.44 1.43 -7.29
N GLU A 33 -8.70 1.14 -7.59
CA GLU A 33 -9.50 0.16 -6.85
C GLU A 33 -8.90 -1.24 -6.99
N ALA A 34 -8.45 -1.63 -8.18
CA ALA A 34 -7.80 -2.91 -8.40
C ALA A 34 -6.47 -3.00 -7.63
N ALA A 35 -5.69 -1.91 -7.63
CA ALA A 35 -4.47 -1.81 -6.85
C ALA A 35 -4.73 -1.96 -5.34
N ILE A 36 -5.70 -1.20 -4.80
CA ILE A 36 -6.06 -1.26 -3.38
C ILE A 36 -6.57 -2.66 -3.02
N ALA A 37 -7.47 -3.24 -3.82
CA ALA A 37 -8.02 -4.57 -3.57
C ALA A 37 -6.94 -5.66 -3.55
N ALA A 38 -6.02 -5.63 -4.52
CA ALA A 38 -4.88 -6.53 -4.56
C ALA A 38 -3.96 -6.34 -3.34
N GLY A 39 -3.65 -5.09 -3.01
CA GLY A 39 -2.81 -4.73 -1.88
C GLY A 39 -3.41 -5.18 -0.56
N TRP A 40 -4.73 -5.05 -0.41
CA TRP A 40 -5.46 -5.46 0.79
C TRP A 40 -5.54 -6.98 0.95
N ASN A 41 -5.60 -7.72 -0.16
CA ASN A 41 -5.54 -9.17 -0.14
C ASN A 41 -4.16 -9.65 0.31
N VAL A 42 -3.08 -9.06 -0.22
CA VAL A 42 -1.71 -9.41 0.17
C VAL A 42 -1.41 -8.94 1.61
N ALA A 43 -1.86 -7.75 1.99
CA ALA A 43 -1.73 -7.21 3.34
C ALA A 43 -2.32 -8.15 4.39
N ARG A 44 -3.54 -8.66 4.15
CA ARG A 44 -4.17 -9.65 5.02
C ARG A 44 -3.42 -10.98 5.08
N ARG A 45 -2.96 -11.49 3.93
CA ARG A 45 -2.26 -12.78 3.86
C ARG A 45 -0.91 -12.77 4.54
N HIS A 46 -0.18 -11.66 4.43
CA HIS A 46 1.21 -11.56 4.91
C HIS A 46 1.37 -10.73 6.19
N GLN A 47 0.25 -10.26 6.77
CA GLN A 47 0.21 -9.28 7.86
C GLN A 47 1.11 -8.08 7.57
N ALA A 48 0.97 -7.55 6.36
CA ALA A 48 1.76 -6.44 5.86
C ALA A 48 0.98 -5.13 5.94
N GLU A 49 1.69 -4.01 6.03
CA GLU A 49 1.11 -2.67 6.08
C GLU A 49 0.83 -2.16 4.66
N LEU A 50 -0.41 -1.79 4.34
CA LEU A 50 -0.74 -1.14 3.06
C LEU A 50 -0.64 0.39 3.19
N HIS A 51 0.13 1.02 2.32
CA HIS A 51 0.31 2.47 2.21
C HIS A 51 -0.20 2.90 0.84
N ILE A 52 -1.04 3.93 0.77
CA ILE A 52 -1.61 4.40 -0.50
C ILE A 52 -1.21 5.87 -0.70
N HIS A 53 -0.29 6.11 -1.61
CA HIS A 53 0.04 7.47 -2.02
C HIS A 53 -0.94 7.87 -3.12
N ARG A 54 -1.69 8.97 -2.95
CA ARG A 54 -2.47 9.56 -4.04
C ARG A 54 -1.81 10.87 -4.45
N LEU A 55 -1.98 11.26 -5.71
CA LEU A 55 -1.46 12.53 -6.23
C LEU A 55 -2.07 13.76 -5.53
N ASP A 56 -3.26 13.59 -4.95
CA ASP A 56 -4.06 14.62 -4.25
C ASP A 56 -3.76 14.70 -2.74
N GLY A 57 -2.92 13.80 -2.23
CA GLY A 57 -2.58 13.71 -0.81
C GLY A 57 -2.31 12.26 -0.38
N ASP A 58 -1.43 12.09 0.60
CA ASP A 58 -1.08 10.78 1.12
C ASP A 58 -2.22 10.20 1.97
N VAL A 59 -2.89 9.16 1.47
CA VAL A 59 -3.90 8.42 2.23
C VAL A 59 -3.21 7.25 2.92
N HIS A 60 -2.76 7.47 4.16
CA HIS A 60 -2.27 6.38 5.01
C HIS A 60 -3.42 5.53 5.50
N LEU A 61 -3.73 4.43 4.80
CA LEU A 61 -4.69 3.44 5.26
C LEU A 61 -4.00 2.34 6.06
N ARG A 62 -3.74 2.61 7.35
CA ARG A 62 -3.08 1.65 8.23
C ARG A 62 -3.88 0.36 8.35
N SER A 63 -3.19 -0.76 8.13
CA SER A 63 -3.73 -2.11 8.23
C SER A 63 -4.16 -2.48 9.67
N PRO A 64 -5.10 -3.42 9.86
CA PRO A 64 -5.73 -3.71 11.16
C PRO A 64 -4.83 -4.38 12.21
N PHE A 65 -3.51 -4.48 11.99
CA PHE A 65 -2.57 -5.20 12.87
C PHE A 65 -1.56 -4.33 13.63
N GLY A 66 -1.68 -2.99 13.59
CA GLY A 66 -0.71 -2.14 14.29
C GLY A 66 -1.18 -0.70 14.49
N ASP A 67 -1.54 -0.42 15.73
CA ASP A 67 -2.07 0.84 16.29
C ASP A 67 -1.07 2.03 16.27
N LYS A 68 -1.61 3.25 16.32
CA LYS A 68 -1.05 4.62 16.17
C LYS A 68 -1.16 5.31 14.81
N GLN A 69 -2.37 5.82 14.57
CA GLN A 69 -2.66 7.22 14.16
C GLN A 69 -1.40 8.08 13.89
N GLN A 70 -1.07 8.28 12.62
CA GLN A 70 -0.21 9.39 12.22
C GLN A 70 -1.09 10.61 11.94
N LYS A 71 -0.99 11.60 12.82
CA LYS A 71 -1.43 12.97 12.58
C LYS A 71 -0.74 13.50 11.30
N PRO A 72 -1.44 14.15 10.37
CA PRO A 72 -0.78 15.11 9.51
C PRO A 72 -0.48 16.34 10.39
N GLU A 73 0.78 16.50 10.81
CA GLU A 73 1.27 17.77 11.33
C GLU A 73 1.61 18.65 10.12
N GLN A 74 0.90 19.77 10.00
CA GLN A 74 1.24 20.93 9.17
C GLN A 74 1.65 22.05 10.13
#